data_AF-A0A4R0RX73-F1
#
_entry.id   AF-A0A4R0RX73-F1
#
_cell.length_a   1.000
_cell.length_b   1.000
_cell.length_c   1.000
_cell.angle_alpha   90.00
_cell.angle_beta   90.00
_cell.angle_gamma   90.00
#
_symmetry.space_group_name_H-M   'P 1'
#
loop_
_entity.id
_entity.type
_entity.pdbx_description
1 polymer ?
#
loop_
_entity_poly.entity_id
_entity_poly.type
_entity_poly.pdbx_seq_one_letter_code
_entity_poly.pdbx_strand_id
1 'polypeptide(L)'
;MAHLPHIVIAGVEPWGHARPLCAFASKAVLTQDVYITLFTHPRVCEKVKQEVSRGFNGPQEAERKKFIRVVALDCLAEGADFADTMRLEQVRYLDSFLALYAKLLEEKPVTCFTTKTEFPAISAPKMVVLDFIVGPLASMLKTVPGNKAKIIGFNSGMASFIFFSFAPAKLGGRGDFKTKALQEAERTGKHVNEVANEMIHVYTDEVTQIPGFPKMHHWEYDPQDTTALTLGFMGVLWMSLLDAFDAIDGVIITSPEVYEPKAITATREWFAETNRGVWAIGPLLPKMDTKEAREGEAAQSEKSAEVQRFMEMVIEKFGERKMLYISFGSAFWPPQPEKLEAFVDVLLEKKIPFIFSHGSPIAQLSDAFKTRVEQSGIGLLSKWSAQQTILVHPALGWFVSHCGHNSALEATASGVPIIAWPFHADQSANAVNLTVNHDVAFELLEVRTGNGLKPIYRTGKAPVGTIDAIRAEASDVLDRAFGEEGARKRANAKSLQAKILSAWNKGGSAEVDMAKLLKTLA
;
A
#
# COMPACT_ATOMS: atom_id res chain seq x y z
N MET A 1 -6.96 23.03 -30.69
CA MET A 1 -6.92 22.83 -29.22
C MET A 1 -5.46 22.85 -28.82
N ALA A 2 -5.09 23.48 -27.70
CA ALA A 2 -3.70 23.43 -27.25
C ALA A 2 -3.26 21.97 -27.07
N HIS A 3 -2.07 21.61 -27.59
CA HIS A 3 -1.48 20.30 -27.35
C HIS A 3 -1.07 20.22 -25.88
N LEU A 4 -1.97 19.74 -25.02
CA LEU A 4 -1.68 19.50 -23.61
C LEU A 4 -0.68 18.34 -23.47
N PRO A 5 0.25 18.38 -22.51
CA PRO A 5 1.13 17.24 -22.25
C PRO A 5 0.31 16.00 -21.89
N HIS A 6 0.86 14.82 -22.19
CA HIS A 6 0.20 13.54 -21.96
C HIS A 6 1.01 12.66 -21.01
N ILE A 7 0.39 12.23 -19.91
CA ILE A 7 0.90 11.21 -18.98
C ILE A 7 0.18 9.89 -19.27
N VAL A 8 0.95 8.82 -19.36
CA VAL A 8 0.43 7.45 -19.32
C VAL A 8 0.67 6.87 -17.94
N ILE A 9 -0.35 6.27 -17.34
CA ILE A 9 -0.24 5.54 -16.07
C ILE A 9 -0.41 4.04 -16.39
N ALA A 10 0.61 3.25 -16.07
CA ALA A 10 0.53 1.79 -16.07
C ALA A 10 -0.08 1.33 -14.74
N GLY A 11 -1.42 1.29 -14.69
CA GLY A 11 -2.17 0.84 -13.52
C GLY A 11 -2.20 -0.68 -13.41
N VAL A 12 -2.17 -1.17 -12.18
CA VAL A 12 -1.91 -2.58 -11.84
C VAL A 12 -2.87 -3.07 -10.77
N GLU A 13 -3.03 -4.40 -10.68
CA GLU A 13 -3.59 -5.06 -9.50
C GLU A 13 -2.45 -5.60 -8.63
N PRO A 14 -2.57 -5.57 -7.28
CA PRO A 14 -3.81 -5.49 -6.50
C PRO A 14 -4.28 -4.07 -6.16
N TRP A 15 -5.50 -3.95 -5.64
CA TRP A 15 -6.19 -2.68 -5.30
C TRP A 15 -5.35 -1.67 -4.49
N GLY A 16 -4.46 -2.13 -3.61
CA GLY A 16 -3.54 -1.27 -2.84
C GLY A 16 -2.58 -0.44 -3.72
N HIS A 17 -2.34 -0.87 -4.96
CA HIS A 17 -1.53 -0.16 -5.94
C HIS A 17 -2.41 0.68 -6.89
N ALA A 18 -3.54 0.13 -7.34
CA ALA A 18 -4.49 0.84 -8.21
C ALA A 18 -5.07 2.10 -7.56
N ARG A 19 -5.45 2.02 -6.28
CA ARG A 19 -6.13 3.11 -5.55
C ARG A 19 -5.29 4.41 -5.48
N PRO A 20 -4.03 4.41 -5.00
CA PRO A 20 -3.22 5.61 -4.98
C PRO A 20 -2.93 6.16 -6.39
N LEU A 21 -2.82 5.33 -7.42
CA LEU A 21 -2.71 5.79 -8.81
C LEU A 21 -3.95 6.55 -9.29
N CYS A 22 -5.15 6.13 -8.88
CA CYS A 22 -6.39 6.86 -9.16
C CYS A 22 -6.35 8.25 -8.53
N ALA A 23 -5.94 8.33 -7.26
CA ALA A 23 -5.80 9.60 -6.54
C ALA A 23 -4.70 10.50 -7.15
N PHE A 24 -3.58 9.93 -7.59
CA PHE A 24 -2.55 10.65 -8.34
C PHE A 24 -3.11 11.25 -9.62
N ALA A 25 -3.83 10.45 -10.42
CA ALA A 25 -4.41 10.89 -11.69
C ALA A 25 -5.35 12.08 -11.49
N SER A 26 -6.28 11.99 -10.53
CA SER A 26 -7.22 13.08 -10.23
C SER A 26 -6.49 14.33 -9.73
N LYS A 27 -5.50 14.19 -8.83
CA LYS A 27 -4.73 15.34 -8.32
C LYS A 27 -3.86 16.00 -9.40
N ALA A 28 -3.28 15.23 -10.31
CA ALA A 28 -2.46 15.76 -11.39
C ALA A 28 -3.28 16.66 -12.34
N VAL A 29 -4.45 16.20 -12.79
CA VAL A 29 -5.32 17.02 -13.66
C VAL A 29 -6.00 18.18 -12.93
N LEU A 30 -6.10 18.13 -11.60
CA LEU A 30 -6.55 19.28 -10.79
C LEU A 30 -5.43 20.31 -10.60
N THR A 31 -4.16 19.91 -10.72
CA THR A 31 -3.00 20.79 -10.54
C THR A 31 -2.62 21.52 -11.82
N GLN A 32 -2.65 20.84 -12.97
CA GLN A 32 -2.25 21.40 -14.26
C GLN A 32 -3.11 20.82 -15.40
N ASP A 33 -3.21 21.54 -16.51
CA ASP A 33 -3.83 21.03 -17.74
C ASP A 33 -2.92 19.96 -18.36
N VAL A 34 -3.31 18.70 -18.19
CA VAL A 34 -2.58 17.52 -18.63
C VAL A 34 -3.57 16.41 -18.97
N TYR A 35 -3.34 15.71 -20.08
CA TYR A 35 -4.10 14.50 -20.38
C TYR A 35 -3.50 13.30 -19.64
N ILE A 36 -4.36 12.40 -19.18
CA ILE A 36 -3.96 11.14 -18.56
C ILE A 36 -4.64 9.97 -19.28
N THR A 37 -3.84 9.03 -19.78
CA THR A 37 -4.32 7.67 -20.07
C THR A 37 -3.96 6.77 -18.91
N LEU A 38 -4.95 6.32 -18.14
CA LEU A 38 -4.75 5.33 -17.09
C LEU A 38 -5.12 3.96 -17.64
N PHE A 39 -4.10 3.13 -17.91
CA PHE A 39 -4.30 1.73 -18.26
C PHE A 39 -4.61 0.92 -17.01
N THR A 40 -5.52 -0.04 -17.11
CA THR A 40 -5.94 -0.87 -15.98
C THR A 40 -6.31 -2.28 -16.40
N HIS A 41 -6.36 -3.20 -15.43
CA HIS A 41 -6.85 -4.54 -15.63
C HIS A 41 -8.39 -4.57 -15.87
N PRO A 42 -8.93 -5.41 -16.77
CA PRO A 42 -10.38 -5.48 -17.06
C PRO A 42 -11.27 -5.69 -15.83
N ARG A 43 -10.86 -6.58 -14.92
CA ARG A 43 -11.62 -6.94 -13.71
C ARG A 43 -11.95 -5.76 -12.79
N VAL A 44 -11.12 -4.72 -12.81
CA VAL A 44 -11.28 -3.55 -11.93
C VAL A 44 -11.56 -2.26 -12.70
N CYS A 45 -11.81 -2.34 -14.01
CA CYS A 45 -12.00 -1.16 -14.86
C CYS A 45 -13.10 -0.22 -14.33
N GLU A 46 -14.25 -0.77 -13.92
CA GLU A 46 -15.33 0.05 -13.39
C GLU A 46 -15.00 0.59 -11.99
N LYS A 47 -14.37 -0.23 -11.14
CA LYS A 47 -13.93 0.19 -9.81
C LYS A 47 -12.91 1.34 -9.88
N VAL A 48 -11.97 1.28 -10.82
CA VAL A 48 -11.00 2.35 -11.10
C VAL A 48 -11.70 3.62 -11.62
N LYS A 49 -12.67 3.50 -12.55
CA LYS A 49 -13.46 4.65 -13.02
C LYS A 49 -14.21 5.34 -11.87
N GLN A 50 -14.82 4.56 -10.99
CA GLN A 50 -15.50 5.08 -9.79
C GLN A 50 -14.50 5.75 -8.85
N GLU A 51 -13.36 5.13 -8.57
CA GLU A 51 -12.35 5.69 -7.67
C GLU A 51 -11.72 6.99 -8.21
N VAL A 52 -11.41 7.07 -9.50
CA VAL A 52 -10.98 8.32 -10.16
C VAL A 52 -12.06 9.40 -9.99
N SER A 53 -13.33 9.03 -10.17
CA SER A 53 -14.45 9.97 -10.05
C SER A 53 -14.57 10.57 -8.65
N ARG A 54 -14.26 9.79 -7.61
CA ARG A 54 -14.25 10.27 -6.21
C ARG A 54 -13.19 11.34 -5.94
N GLY A 55 -12.22 11.54 -6.84
CA GLY A 55 -11.21 12.58 -6.72
C GLY A 55 -11.72 14.00 -7.00
N PHE A 56 -12.92 14.15 -7.56
CA PHE A 56 -13.47 15.43 -8.03
C PHE A 56 -14.72 15.85 -7.24
N ASN A 57 -14.75 17.09 -6.77
CA ASN A 57 -15.83 17.66 -5.97
C ASN A 57 -16.52 18.83 -6.67
N GLY A 58 -17.82 18.70 -6.87
CA GLY A 58 -18.66 19.74 -7.47
C GLY A 58 -18.46 19.91 -8.99
N PRO A 59 -19.27 20.77 -9.63
CA PRO A 59 -19.31 20.86 -11.09
C PRO A 59 -18.01 21.34 -11.74
N GLN A 60 -17.26 22.22 -11.06
CA GLN A 60 -16.01 22.79 -11.61
C GLN A 60 -14.88 21.75 -11.69
N GLU A 61 -14.69 20.95 -10.65
CA GLU A 61 -13.71 19.85 -10.67
C GLU A 61 -14.17 18.73 -11.60
N ALA A 62 -15.49 18.47 -11.70
CA ALA A 62 -16.03 17.45 -12.60
C ALA A 62 -15.65 17.67 -14.07
N GLU A 63 -15.54 18.94 -14.52
CA GLU A 63 -15.05 19.26 -15.87
C GLU A 63 -13.59 18.85 -16.10
N ARG A 64 -12.78 18.74 -15.04
CA ARG A 64 -11.39 18.29 -15.15
C ARG A 64 -11.29 16.78 -15.36
N LYS A 65 -12.31 16.02 -14.95
CA LYS A 65 -12.36 14.56 -15.13
C LYS A 65 -12.23 14.15 -16.60
N LYS A 66 -12.70 14.96 -17.55
CA LYS A 66 -12.61 14.67 -19.00
C LYS A 66 -11.17 14.57 -19.52
N PHE A 67 -10.18 15.06 -18.77
CA PHE A 67 -8.76 14.92 -19.10
C PHE A 67 -8.19 13.56 -18.71
N ILE A 68 -8.95 12.73 -17.99
CA ILE A 68 -8.56 11.35 -17.64
C ILE A 68 -9.40 10.38 -18.46
N ARG A 69 -8.74 9.50 -19.20
CA ARG A 69 -9.37 8.30 -19.78
C ARG A 69 -8.85 7.04 -19.08
N VAL A 70 -9.78 6.18 -18.68
CA VAL A 70 -9.49 4.87 -18.11
C VAL A 70 -9.65 3.82 -19.20
N VAL A 71 -8.57 3.09 -19.50
CA VAL A 71 -8.51 2.14 -20.61
C VAL A 71 -8.14 0.77 -20.08
N ALA A 72 -9.11 -0.15 -20.07
CA ALA A 72 -8.84 -1.54 -19.75
C ALA A 72 -8.02 -2.19 -20.88
N LEU A 73 -6.97 -2.91 -20.50
CA LEU A 73 -6.13 -3.68 -21.41
C LEU A 73 -6.78 -5.02 -21.77
N ASP A 74 -6.48 -5.57 -22.94
CA ASP A 74 -6.84 -6.94 -23.29
C ASP A 74 -5.82 -7.91 -22.70
N CYS A 75 -5.96 -8.20 -21.41
CA CYS A 75 -4.97 -8.96 -20.65
C CYS A 75 -5.54 -10.14 -19.85
N LEU A 76 -6.80 -10.51 -20.08
CA LEU A 76 -7.38 -11.69 -19.44
C LEU A 76 -6.78 -12.96 -20.05
N ALA A 77 -6.54 -13.96 -19.22
CA ALA A 77 -6.08 -15.28 -19.63
C ALA A 77 -6.70 -16.36 -18.75
N GLU A 78 -6.64 -17.60 -19.22
CA GLU A 78 -7.00 -18.80 -18.48
C GLU A 78 -5.78 -19.72 -18.49
N GLY A 79 -5.22 -19.98 -17.30
CA GLY A 79 -4.09 -20.89 -17.10
C GLY A 79 -4.53 -22.21 -16.49
N ALA A 80 -3.57 -23.14 -16.33
CA ALA A 80 -3.84 -24.46 -15.73
C ALA A 80 -4.26 -24.37 -14.25
N ASP A 81 -3.76 -23.37 -13.54
CA ASP A 81 -4.10 -23.04 -12.16
C ASP A 81 -4.06 -21.52 -11.93
N PHE A 82 -4.26 -21.07 -10.68
CA PHE A 82 -4.26 -19.66 -10.34
C PHE A 82 -2.91 -18.98 -10.60
N ALA A 83 -1.78 -19.64 -10.28
CA ALA A 83 -0.45 -19.06 -10.45
C ALA A 83 -0.10 -18.93 -11.94
N ASP A 84 -0.42 -19.95 -12.74
CA ASP A 84 -0.24 -19.92 -14.20
C ASP A 84 -1.15 -18.88 -14.85
N THR A 85 -2.40 -18.73 -14.37
CA THR A 85 -3.30 -17.66 -14.83
C THR A 85 -2.68 -16.28 -14.58
N MET A 86 -2.21 -16.00 -13.36
CA MET A 86 -1.57 -14.72 -13.04
C MET A 86 -0.34 -14.45 -13.91
N ARG A 87 0.49 -15.46 -14.16
CA ARG A 87 1.67 -15.34 -15.03
C ARG A 87 1.27 -15.02 -16.48
N LEU A 88 0.30 -15.74 -17.04
CA LEU A 88 -0.18 -15.51 -18.41
C LEU A 88 -0.82 -14.12 -18.56
N GLU A 89 -1.59 -13.69 -17.58
CA GLU A 89 -2.20 -12.36 -17.56
C GLU A 89 -1.16 -11.25 -17.46
N GLN A 90 -0.09 -11.45 -16.69
CA GLN A 90 1.02 -10.51 -16.62
C GLN A 90 1.72 -10.34 -17.97
N VAL A 91 1.97 -11.45 -18.69
CA VAL A 91 2.54 -11.38 -20.05
C VAL A 91 1.61 -10.64 -21.00
N ARG A 92 0.31 -11.01 -21.04
CA ARG A 92 -0.67 -10.32 -21.89
C ARG A 92 -0.85 -8.85 -21.51
N TYR A 93 -0.73 -8.52 -20.22
CA TYR A 93 -0.76 -7.14 -19.76
C TYR A 93 0.37 -6.33 -20.40
N LEU A 94 1.61 -6.83 -20.37
CA LEU A 94 2.76 -6.15 -20.95
C LEU A 94 2.59 -5.99 -22.47
N ASP A 95 2.17 -7.04 -23.17
CA ASP A 95 1.95 -7.02 -24.62
C ASP A 95 0.84 -6.03 -25.01
N SER A 96 -0.30 -6.09 -24.33
CA SER A 96 -1.45 -5.21 -24.57
C SER A 96 -1.11 -3.74 -24.25
N PHE A 97 -0.37 -3.51 -23.17
CA PHE A 97 0.13 -2.18 -22.82
C PHE A 97 1.01 -1.63 -23.94
N LEU A 98 2.03 -2.38 -24.38
CA LEU A 98 2.97 -1.92 -25.40
C LEU A 98 2.29 -1.69 -26.75
N ALA A 99 1.34 -2.55 -27.14
CA ALA A 99 0.56 -2.37 -28.36
C ALA A 99 -0.27 -1.08 -28.35
N LEU A 100 -0.96 -0.77 -27.25
CA LEU A 100 -1.70 0.48 -27.12
C LEU A 100 -0.77 1.68 -26.94
N TYR A 101 0.35 1.54 -26.24
CA TYR A 101 1.35 2.59 -26.08
C TYR A 101 1.98 2.99 -27.42
N ALA A 102 2.28 2.03 -28.31
CA ALA A 102 2.74 2.31 -29.66
C ALA A 102 1.74 3.17 -30.45
N LYS A 103 0.44 2.88 -30.34
CA LYS A 103 -0.61 3.74 -30.94
C LYS A 103 -0.59 5.16 -30.37
N LEU A 104 -0.35 5.31 -29.06
CA LEU A 104 -0.24 6.63 -28.43
C LEU A 104 0.98 7.43 -28.93
N LEU A 105 2.11 6.76 -29.17
CA LEU A 105 3.30 7.41 -29.76
C LEU A 105 3.05 7.92 -31.18
N GLU A 106 2.20 7.22 -31.93
CA GLU A 106 1.77 7.60 -33.27
C GLU A 106 0.57 8.57 -33.27
N GLU A 107 0.15 9.07 -32.11
CA GLU A 107 -1.01 9.95 -31.91
C GLU A 107 -2.29 9.37 -32.52
N LYS A 108 -2.51 8.06 -32.35
CA LYS A 108 -3.71 7.34 -32.82
C LYS A 108 -4.74 7.15 -31.70
N PRO A 109 -6.03 6.97 -32.05
CA PRO A 109 -7.06 6.56 -31.10
C PRO A 109 -6.74 5.23 -30.41
N VAL A 110 -7.26 5.05 -29.20
CA VAL A 110 -7.16 3.79 -28.43
C VAL A 110 -8.52 3.35 -27.94
N THR A 111 -8.76 2.04 -27.91
CA THR A 111 -10.05 1.46 -27.53
C THR A 111 -9.92 0.72 -26.20
N CYS A 112 -10.82 0.99 -25.26
CA CYS A 112 -10.90 0.27 -23.99
C CYS A 112 -11.46 -1.13 -24.21
N PHE A 113 -10.73 -2.15 -23.74
CA PHE A 113 -11.11 -3.55 -23.95
C PHE A 113 -12.47 -3.88 -23.32
N THR A 114 -12.71 -3.45 -22.08
CA THR A 114 -13.94 -3.79 -21.34
C THR A 114 -15.17 -3.03 -21.85
N THR A 115 -15.05 -1.71 -22.02
CA THR A 115 -16.21 -0.85 -22.34
C THR A 115 -16.44 -0.69 -23.84
N LYS A 116 -15.47 -1.11 -24.67
CA LYS A 116 -15.42 -0.87 -26.11
C LYS A 116 -15.44 0.62 -26.51
N THR A 117 -15.31 1.53 -25.55
CA THR A 117 -15.21 2.96 -25.80
C THR A 117 -13.91 3.26 -26.53
N GLU A 118 -14.03 3.92 -27.69
CA GLU A 118 -12.90 4.49 -28.40
C GLU A 118 -12.61 5.90 -27.88
N PHE A 119 -11.37 6.14 -27.49
CA PHE A 119 -10.90 7.45 -27.09
C PHE A 119 -10.12 8.09 -28.24
N PRO A 120 -10.37 9.37 -28.54
CA PRO A 120 -9.73 10.04 -29.67
C PRO A 120 -8.21 10.14 -29.49
N ALA A 121 -7.55 10.43 -30.61
CA ALA A 121 -6.15 10.81 -30.64
C ALA A 121 -5.89 12.05 -29.78
N ILE A 122 -4.77 12.03 -29.05
CA ILE A 122 -4.19 13.16 -28.33
C ILE A 122 -2.68 13.15 -28.55
N SER A 123 -1.98 14.18 -28.08
CA SER A 123 -0.52 14.28 -28.21
C SER A 123 0.21 13.05 -27.66
N ALA A 124 1.35 12.71 -28.26
CA ALA A 124 2.18 11.61 -27.80
C ALA A 124 2.61 11.77 -26.30
N PRO A 125 2.75 10.66 -25.56
CA PRO A 125 3.16 10.69 -24.16
C PRO A 125 4.49 11.41 -23.93
N LYS A 126 4.54 12.23 -22.87
CA LYS A 126 5.76 12.87 -22.34
C LYS A 126 6.28 12.18 -21.09
N MET A 127 5.43 11.41 -20.42
CA MET A 127 5.77 10.68 -19.20
C MET A 127 4.97 9.39 -19.13
N VAL A 128 5.61 8.32 -18.67
CA VAL A 128 4.97 7.09 -18.23
C VAL A 128 5.21 6.94 -16.73
N VAL A 129 4.14 6.88 -15.96
CA VAL A 129 4.17 6.54 -14.53
C VAL A 129 3.82 5.06 -14.40
N LEU A 130 4.73 4.26 -13.85
CA LEU A 130 4.50 2.83 -13.65
C LEU A 130 4.66 2.44 -12.19
N ASP A 131 3.71 1.64 -11.69
CA ASP A 131 3.86 1.03 -10.37
C ASP A 131 5.01 0.02 -10.39
N PHE A 132 5.79 -0.01 -9.31
CA PHE A 132 6.97 -0.87 -9.25
C PHE A 132 6.68 -2.36 -9.43
N ILE A 133 5.46 -2.84 -9.15
CA ILE A 133 5.13 -4.26 -9.36
C ILE A 133 5.04 -4.66 -10.84
N VAL A 134 4.94 -3.70 -11.76
CA VAL A 134 5.15 -3.91 -13.21
C VAL A 134 6.54 -3.47 -13.66
N GLY A 135 7.53 -3.70 -12.80
CA GLY A 135 8.93 -3.37 -13.03
C GLY A 135 9.51 -3.72 -14.40
N PRO A 136 9.20 -4.87 -15.04
CA PRO A 136 9.77 -5.21 -16.34
C PRO A 136 9.43 -4.18 -17.43
N LEU A 137 8.27 -3.52 -17.29
CA LEU A 137 7.81 -2.50 -18.24
C LEU A 137 8.75 -1.30 -18.32
N ALA A 138 9.44 -0.96 -17.21
CA ALA A 138 10.40 0.14 -17.19
C ALA A 138 11.54 -0.08 -18.21
N SER A 139 12.10 -1.29 -18.24
CA SER A 139 13.16 -1.65 -19.19
C SER A 139 12.61 -1.81 -20.61
N MET A 140 11.44 -2.43 -20.78
CA MET A 140 10.81 -2.60 -22.09
C MET A 140 10.53 -1.25 -22.77
N LEU A 141 10.02 -0.27 -22.03
CA LEU A 141 9.72 1.07 -22.55
C LEU A 141 10.94 1.80 -23.12
N LYS A 142 12.15 1.55 -22.61
CA LYS A 142 13.39 2.11 -23.18
C LYS A 142 13.71 1.59 -24.58
N THR A 143 13.20 0.40 -24.91
CA THR A 143 13.45 -0.26 -26.19
C THR A 143 12.37 0.03 -27.24
N VAL A 144 11.25 0.65 -26.84
CA VAL A 144 10.16 1.00 -27.77
C VAL A 144 10.63 2.08 -28.76
N PRO A 145 10.59 1.81 -30.08
CA PRO A 145 11.00 2.79 -31.08
C PRO A 145 10.21 4.09 -30.99
N GLY A 146 10.91 5.23 -31.01
CA GLY A 146 10.29 6.55 -30.98
C GLY A 146 9.80 7.01 -29.60
N ASN A 147 9.94 6.19 -28.55
CA ASN A 147 9.60 6.62 -27.19
C ASN A 147 10.54 7.74 -26.71
N LYS A 148 9.97 8.88 -26.35
CA LYS A 148 10.67 10.03 -25.74
C LYS A 148 10.14 10.38 -24.35
N ALA A 149 9.22 9.58 -23.82
CA ALA A 149 8.61 9.82 -22.53
C ALA A 149 9.59 9.48 -21.40
N LYS A 150 9.60 10.30 -20.34
CA LYS A 150 10.29 9.95 -19.10
C LYS A 150 9.58 8.79 -18.41
N ILE A 151 10.34 7.85 -17.89
CA ILE A 151 9.83 6.66 -17.21
C ILE A 151 9.95 6.90 -15.70
N ILE A 152 8.83 7.14 -15.04
CA ILE A 152 8.77 7.48 -13.61
C ILE A 152 8.20 6.30 -12.83
N GLY A 153 8.98 5.80 -11.87
CA GLY A 153 8.51 4.77 -10.95
C GLY A 153 7.52 5.35 -9.94
N PHE A 154 6.54 4.56 -9.53
CA PHE A 154 5.53 4.93 -8.54
C PHE A 154 5.63 4.00 -7.33
N ASN A 155 6.12 4.53 -6.21
CA ASN A 155 6.22 3.83 -4.93
C ASN A 155 4.95 4.00 -4.11
N SER A 156 4.09 2.99 -4.08
CA SER A 156 2.90 2.93 -3.25
C SER A 156 3.15 2.49 -1.80
N GLY A 157 4.38 2.14 -1.43
CA GLY A 157 4.82 1.75 -0.08
C GLY A 157 5.65 2.82 0.64
N MET A 158 6.25 2.44 1.77
CA MET A 158 7.10 3.34 2.56
C MET A 158 8.37 3.79 1.82
N ALA A 159 8.71 5.08 1.96
CA ALA A 159 9.97 5.62 1.46
C ALA A 159 11.18 4.94 2.13
N SER A 160 11.08 4.67 3.43
CA SER A 160 12.15 4.04 4.21
C SER A 160 12.40 2.59 3.81
N PHE A 161 11.34 1.83 3.52
CA PHE A 161 11.44 0.45 3.03
C PHE A 161 12.06 0.38 1.63
N ILE A 162 11.68 1.27 0.72
CA ILE A 162 12.28 1.37 -0.62
C ILE A 162 13.76 1.70 -0.53
N PHE A 163 14.12 2.70 0.27
CA PHE A 163 15.52 3.07 0.48
C PHE A 163 16.31 1.87 0.99
N PHE A 164 15.84 1.23 2.06
CA PHE A 164 16.50 0.07 2.65
C PHE A 164 16.67 -1.08 1.65
N SER A 165 15.63 -1.37 0.86
CA SER A 165 15.63 -2.51 -0.05
C SER A 165 16.50 -2.29 -1.28
N PHE A 166 16.54 -1.08 -1.83
CA PHE A 166 17.07 -0.85 -3.18
C PHE A 166 18.21 0.18 -3.25
N ALA A 167 18.42 1.00 -2.23
CA ALA A 167 19.54 1.94 -2.24
C ALA A 167 20.89 1.18 -2.18
N PRO A 168 21.96 1.76 -2.73
CA PRO A 168 23.30 1.18 -2.66
C PRO A 168 23.74 0.85 -1.23
N ALA A 169 24.49 -0.25 -1.06
CA ALA A 169 25.03 -0.65 0.23
C ALA A 169 25.89 0.43 0.91
N LYS A 170 26.61 1.25 0.13
CA LYS A 170 27.37 2.41 0.62
C LYS A 170 26.51 3.47 1.32
N LEU A 171 25.21 3.51 1.03
CA LEU A 171 24.23 4.42 1.65
C LEU A 171 23.42 3.72 2.77
N GLY A 172 23.75 2.46 3.09
CA GLY A 172 23.02 1.66 4.08
C GLY A 172 21.78 0.94 3.54
N GLY A 173 21.59 0.90 2.21
CA GLY A 173 20.57 0.07 1.56
C GLY A 173 21.08 -1.32 1.19
N ARG A 174 20.28 -2.07 0.42
CA ARG A 174 20.56 -3.46 0.03
C ARG A 174 20.51 -3.70 -1.48
N GLY A 175 20.74 -2.66 -2.26
CA GLY A 175 20.79 -2.74 -3.73
C GLY A 175 21.89 -3.69 -4.26
N ASP A 176 22.88 -4.05 -3.44
CA ASP A 176 23.90 -5.05 -3.80
C ASP A 176 23.38 -6.49 -3.85
N PHE A 177 22.12 -6.72 -3.43
CA PHE A 177 21.43 -8.00 -3.52
C PHE A 177 21.45 -8.60 -4.93
N LYS A 178 21.20 -7.77 -5.96
CA LYS A 178 21.20 -8.22 -7.38
C LYS A 178 22.56 -8.77 -7.78
N THR A 179 23.63 -8.06 -7.46
CA THR A 179 25.00 -8.48 -7.78
C THR A 179 25.37 -9.77 -7.03
N LYS A 180 25.01 -9.88 -5.75
CA LYS A 180 25.24 -11.09 -4.96
C LYS A 180 24.49 -12.30 -5.53
N ALA A 181 23.23 -12.12 -5.93
CA ALA A 181 22.42 -13.18 -6.54
C ALA A 181 23.00 -13.66 -7.87
N LEU A 182 23.49 -12.74 -8.71
CA LEU A 182 24.16 -13.08 -9.98
C LEU A 182 25.46 -13.86 -9.75
N GLN A 183 26.30 -13.42 -8.81
CA GLN A 183 27.54 -14.11 -8.47
C GLN A 183 27.29 -15.51 -7.90
N GLU A 184 26.28 -15.64 -7.05
CA GLU A 184 25.92 -16.94 -6.47
C GLU A 184 25.29 -17.87 -7.51
N ALA A 185 24.52 -17.34 -8.47
CA ALA A 185 24.03 -18.10 -9.63
C ALA A 185 25.17 -18.61 -10.51
N GLU A 186 26.18 -17.78 -10.79
CA GLU A 186 27.38 -18.20 -11.52
C GLU A 186 28.16 -19.30 -10.76
N ARG A 187 28.30 -19.15 -9.44
CA ARG A 187 29.01 -20.11 -8.58
C ARG A 187 28.31 -21.47 -8.50
N THR A 188 26.97 -21.48 -8.44
CA THR A 188 26.17 -22.69 -8.22
C THR A 188 25.65 -23.32 -9.51
N GLY A 189 25.64 -22.59 -10.62
CA GLY A 189 24.99 -22.99 -11.87
C GLY A 189 23.45 -22.94 -11.82
N LYS A 190 22.85 -22.48 -10.72
CA LYS A 190 21.40 -22.31 -10.59
C LYS A 190 20.91 -21.09 -11.38
N HIS A 191 19.62 -21.07 -11.72
CA HIS A 191 19.02 -19.88 -12.31
C HIS A 191 18.99 -18.72 -11.31
N VAL A 192 19.29 -17.49 -11.74
CA VAL A 192 19.41 -16.33 -10.84
C VAL A 192 18.15 -16.07 -10.00
N ASN A 193 16.95 -16.29 -10.57
CA ASN A 193 15.71 -16.11 -9.82
C ASN A 193 15.52 -17.15 -8.72
N GLU A 194 16.05 -18.37 -8.89
CA GLU A 194 16.02 -19.41 -7.86
C GLU A 194 16.96 -19.01 -6.71
N VAL A 195 18.18 -18.59 -7.03
CA VAL A 195 19.16 -18.08 -6.06
C VAL A 195 18.62 -16.86 -5.31
N ALA A 196 18.05 -15.88 -6.01
CA ALA A 196 17.43 -14.71 -5.39
C ALA A 196 16.28 -15.12 -4.46
N ASN A 197 15.46 -16.10 -4.85
CA ASN A 197 14.37 -16.60 -4.03
C ASN A 197 14.86 -17.31 -2.76
N GLU A 198 16.00 -18.02 -2.82
CA GLU A 198 16.63 -18.59 -1.63
C GLU A 198 17.19 -17.47 -0.73
N MET A 199 17.97 -16.55 -1.31
CA MET A 199 18.66 -15.49 -0.58
C MET A 199 17.72 -14.52 0.14
N ILE A 200 16.56 -14.18 -0.44
CA ILE A 200 15.62 -13.24 0.20
C ILE A 200 15.03 -13.81 1.50
N HIS A 201 14.94 -15.14 1.62
CA HIS A 201 14.49 -15.82 2.83
C HIS A 201 15.65 -16.13 3.80
N VAL A 202 16.88 -15.67 3.50
CA VAL A 202 18.02 -15.75 4.42
C VAL A 202 18.02 -14.55 5.35
N TYR A 203 17.56 -14.82 6.56
CA TYR A 203 17.48 -13.87 7.66
C TYR A 203 18.78 -13.89 8.48
N THR A 204 19.42 -12.73 8.63
CA THR A 204 20.72 -12.59 9.30
C THR A 204 20.58 -11.82 10.61
N ASP A 205 21.45 -12.09 11.59
CA ASP A 205 21.55 -11.29 12.82
C ASP A 205 22.27 -9.94 12.60
N GLU A 206 22.51 -9.57 11.34
CA GLU A 206 23.08 -8.28 10.96
C GLU A 206 22.20 -7.13 11.47
N VAL A 207 22.84 -6.14 12.09
CA VAL A 207 22.16 -4.95 12.59
C VAL A 207 22.17 -3.89 11.50
N THR A 208 20.97 -3.49 11.09
CA THR A 208 20.72 -2.48 10.06
C THR A 208 20.19 -1.19 10.68
N GLN A 209 20.29 -0.08 9.95
CA GLN A 209 19.72 1.20 10.37
C GLN A 209 19.19 1.98 9.17
N ILE A 210 17.87 2.00 9.02
CA ILE A 210 17.20 2.80 7.99
C ILE A 210 17.22 4.28 8.40
N PRO A 211 17.40 5.25 7.48
CA PRO A 211 17.36 6.66 7.82
C PRO A 211 16.10 7.08 8.58
N GLY A 212 16.28 7.47 9.84
CA GLY A 212 15.18 7.87 10.74
C GLY A 212 14.56 6.75 11.57
N PHE A 213 15.16 5.56 11.56
CA PHE A 213 14.71 4.41 12.34
C PHE A 213 15.72 4.04 13.43
N PRO A 214 15.27 3.35 14.50
CA PRO A 214 16.20 2.70 15.41
C PRO A 214 17.00 1.61 14.67
N LYS A 215 18.12 1.20 15.29
CA LYS A 215 18.83 0.00 14.85
C LYS A 215 17.93 -1.23 15.06
N MET A 216 17.95 -2.14 14.10
CA MET A 216 17.15 -3.36 14.10
C MET A 216 17.94 -4.49 13.44
N HIS A 217 17.78 -5.71 13.92
CA HIS A 217 18.26 -6.86 13.15
C HIS A 217 17.52 -6.93 11.81
N HIS A 218 18.20 -7.41 10.76
CA HIS A 218 17.59 -7.57 9.44
C HIS A 218 16.31 -8.41 9.49
N TRP A 219 16.28 -9.47 10.30
CA TRP A 219 15.08 -10.31 10.45
C TRP A 219 13.90 -9.61 11.15
N GLU A 220 14.09 -8.47 11.81
CA GLU A 220 12.98 -7.75 12.46
C GLU A 220 12.00 -7.12 11.45
N TYR A 221 12.39 -6.97 10.18
CA TYR A 221 11.48 -6.50 9.12
C TYR A 221 10.51 -7.58 8.65
N ASP A 222 10.78 -8.84 9.00
CA ASP A 222 9.96 -10.02 8.70
C ASP A 222 9.52 -10.68 10.02
N PRO A 223 8.60 -10.03 10.76
CA PRO A 223 8.21 -10.44 12.12
C PRO A 223 7.41 -11.75 12.16
N GLN A 224 7.02 -12.27 10.99
CA GLN A 224 6.23 -13.48 10.84
C GLN A 224 6.88 -14.39 9.80
N ASP A 225 6.78 -15.70 10.01
CA ASP A 225 7.14 -16.67 8.98
C ASP A 225 6.05 -16.72 7.91
N THR A 226 6.28 -15.98 6.82
CA THR A 226 5.41 -15.97 5.64
C THR A 226 5.94 -16.83 4.50
N THR A 227 6.95 -17.68 4.75
CA THR A 227 7.67 -18.43 3.71
C THR A 227 6.71 -19.25 2.83
N ALA A 228 5.69 -19.88 3.42
CA ALA A 228 4.69 -20.65 2.67
C ALA A 228 3.92 -19.80 1.63
N LEU A 229 3.75 -18.50 1.89
CA LEU A 229 3.12 -17.57 0.97
C LEU A 229 4.11 -17.01 -0.05
N THR A 230 5.36 -16.76 0.36
CA THR A 230 6.35 -15.98 -0.40
C THR A 230 7.31 -16.81 -1.25
N LEU A 231 7.47 -18.09 -0.94
CA LEU A 231 8.42 -18.97 -1.61
C LEU A 231 8.06 -19.18 -3.09
N GLY A 232 9.04 -18.96 -3.97
CA GLY A 232 8.98 -19.30 -5.39
C GLY A 232 8.68 -18.13 -6.31
N PHE A 233 8.16 -17.01 -5.79
CA PHE A 233 7.88 -15.83 -6.61
C PHE A 233 8.71 -14.60 -6.22
N MET A 234 9.16 -14.50 -4.97
CA MET A 234 9.81 -13.29 -4.46
C MET A 234 11.15 -12.99 -5.13
N GLY A 235 11.93 -14.03 -5.49
CA GLY A 235 13.18 -13.84 -6.22
C GLY A 235 12.97 -13.10 -7.55
N VAL A 236 11.98 -13.53 -8.33
CA VAL A 236 11.61 -12.89 -9.61
C VAL A 236 11.18 -11.45 -9.39
N LEU A 237 10.32 -11.22 -8.40
CA LEU A 237 9.82 -9.89 -8.07
C LEU A 237 10.96 -8.95 -7.64
N TRP A 238 11.87 -9.38 -6.76
CA TRP A 238 12.97 -8.54 -6.29
C TRP A 238 13.97 -8.20 -7.38
N MET A 239 14.34 -9.18 -8.21
CA MET A 239 15.20 -8.95 -9.37
C MET A 239 14.56 -7.95 -10.33
N SER A 240 13.27 -8.11 -10.60
CA SER A 240 12.52 -7.18 -11.44
C SER A 240 12.40 -5.78 -10.85
N LEU A 241 12.28 -5.65 -9.53
CA LEU A 241 12.23 -4.35 -8.84
C LEU A 241 13.58 -3.64 -8.95
N LEU A 242 14.68 -4.36 -8.74
CA LEU A 242 16.05 -3.83 -8.91
C LEU A 242 16.28 -3.34 -10.35
N ASP A 243 15.85 -4.14 -11.35
CA ASP A 243 15.90 -3.72 -12.76
C ASP A 243 15.07 -2.46 -13.03
N ALA A 244 13.88 -2.35 -12.43
CA ALA A 244 13.04 -1.18 -12.55
C ALA A 244 13.72 0.06 -11.96
N PHE A 245 14.35 -0.05 -10.78
CA PHE A 245 15.11 1.03 -10.16
C PHE A 245 16.31 1.47 -10.99
N ASP A 246 16.96 0.56 -11.72
CA ASP A 246 18.01 0.91 -12.69
C ASP A 246 17.44 1.61 -13.93
N ALA A 247 16.21 1.26 -14.33
CA ALA A 247 15.59 1.75 -15.55
C ALA A 247 14.87 3.10 -15.41
N ILE A 248 14.30 3.45 -14.26
CA ILE A 248 13.51 4.69 -14.12
C ILE A 248 14.36 5.97 -14.16
N ASP A 249 13.77 7.04 -14.70
CA ASP A 249 14.33 8.41 -14.75
C ASP A 249 14.05 9.23 -13.47
N GLY A 250 13.21 8.68 -12.58
CA GLY A 250 12.84 9.28 -11.30
C GLY A 250 11.72 8.50 -10.63
N VAL A 251 11.38 8.88 -9.39
CA VAL A 251 10.38 8.17 -8.59
C VAL A 251 9.41 9.12 -7.89
N ILE A 252 8.13 8.77 -7.93
CA ILE A 252 7.08 9.31 -7.09
C ILE A 252 7.00 8.47 -5.83
N ILE A 253 7.06 9.12 -4.67
CA ILE A 253 6.88 8.50 -3.35
C ILE A 253 5.51 8.90 -2.82
N THR A 254 4.65 7.93 -2.48
CA THR A 254 3.31 8.22 -1.94
C THR A 254 3.29 8.49 -0.44
N SER A 255 4.41 8.21 0.25
CA SER A 255 4.61 8.60 1.65
C SER A 255 4.72 10.14 1.76
N PRO A 256 3.94 10.79 2.65
CA PRO A 256 4.10 12.22 2.92
C PRO A 256 5.47 12.52 3.52
N GLU A 257 6.08 13.65 3.15
CA GLU A 257 7.38 14.07 3.69
C GLU A 257 7.40 14.16 5.22
N VAL A 258 6.30 14.62 5.82
CA VAL A 258 6.16 14.70 7.28
C VAL A 258 6.07 13.33 7.98
N TYR A 259 5.75 12.27 7.25
CA TYR A 259 5.62 10.92 7.79
C TYR A 259 6.98 10.22 7.92
N GLU A 260 7.90 10.47 6.96
CA GLU A 260 9.23 9.83 6.87
C GLU A 260 10.31 10.81 6.33
N PRO A 261 10.57 11.96 6.99
CA PRO A 261 11.37 13.05 6.42
C PRO A 261 12.82 12.64 6.14
N LYS A 262 13.42 11.83 7.03
CA LYS A 262 14.80 11.37 6.89
C LYS A 262 14.97 10.39 5.73
N ALA A 263 14.03 9.46 5.55
CA ALA A 263 14.04 8.54 4.43
C ALA A 263 13.83 9.25 3.09
N ILE A 264 12.92 10.22 3.04
CA ILE A 264 12.68 11.01 1.81
C ILE A 264 13.91 11.85 1.44
N THR A 265 14.58 12.44 2.43
CA THR A 265 15.85 13.16 2.21
C THR A 265 16.92 12.21 1.68
N ALA A 266 17.11 11.05 2.31
CA ALA A 266 18.10 10.07 1.88
C ALA A 266 17.81 9.53 0.46
N THR A 267 16.54 9.31 0.10
CA THR A 267 16.16 8.90 -1.25
C THR A 267 16.42 9.99 -2.28
N ARG A 268 16.19 11.27 -1.94
CA ARG A 268 16.56 12.41 -2.80
C ARG A 268 18.07 12.45 -3.05
N GLU A 269 18.88 12.26 -2.00
CA GLU A 269 20.35 12.20 -2.11
C GLU A 269 20.82 11.04 -3.00
N TRP A 270 20.25 9.85 -2.80
CA TRP A 270 20.55 8.67 -3.63
C TRP A 270 20.25 8.93 -5.12
N PHE A 271 19.07 9.44 -5.45
CA PHE A 271 18.69 9.68 -6.85
C PHE A 271 19.46 10.87 -7.48
N ALA A 272 19.89 11.84 -6.67
CA ALA A 272 20.72 12.95 -7.14
C ALA A 272 22.09 12.49 -7.67
N GLU A 273 22.67 11.38 -7.17
CA GLU A 273 23.92 10.80 -7.69
C GLU A 273 23.85 10.46 -9.20
N THR A 274 22.63 10.30 -9.73
CA THR A 274 22.36 9.93 -11.13
C THR A 274 21.49 10.96 -11.84
N ASN A 275 21.36 12.16 -11.27
CA ASN A 275 20.53 13.26 -11.79
C ASN A 275 19.05 12.87 -12.04
N ARG A 276 18.52 11.97 -11.20
CA ARG A 276 17.12 11.52 -11.27
C ARG A 276 16.26 12.24 -10.23
N GLY A 277 14.99 12.46 -10.55
CA GLY A 277 14.06 13.18 -9.70
C GLY A 277 13.38 12.30 -8.65
N VAL A 278 13.07 12.88 -7.48
CA VAL A 278 12.26 12.26 -6.42
C VAL A 278 11.18 13.25 -6.01
N TRP A 279 9.93 12.83 -6.04
CA TRP A 279 8.78 13.66 -5.70
C TRP A 279 7.93 12.98 -4.63
N ALA A 280 7.86 13.57 -3.43
CA ALA A 280 7.06 13.05 -2.32
C ALA A 280 5.62 13.56 -2.43
N ILE A 281 4.80 12.86 -3.21
CA ILE A 281 3.43 13.24 -3.57
C ILE A 281 2.44 12.46 -2.70
N GLY A 282 2.55 12.64 -1.39
CA GLY A 282 1.77 11.92 -0.38
C GLY A 282 1.05 12.83 0.61
N PRO A 283 -0.07 12.41 1.22
CA PRO A 283 -0.69 11.10 1.05
C PRO A 283 -1.67 11.11 -0.15
N LEU A 284 -1.79 9.99 -0.86
CA LEU A 284 -2.72 9.84 -1.98
C LEU A 284 -4.03 9.18 -1.54
N LEU A 285 -4.77 9.90 -0.70
CA LEU A 285 -6.02 9.42 -0.13
C LEU A 285 -7.21 9.90 -0.95
N PRO A 286 -8.21 9.04 -1.18
CA PRO A 286 -9.50 9.45 -1.70
C PRO A 286 -10.19 10.41 -0.73
N LYS A 287 -10.90 11.40 -1.29
CA LYS A 287 -11.71 12.34 -0.51
C LYS A 287 -12.95 11.63 0.07
N MET A 288 -13.46 12.13 1.20
CA MET A 288 -14.69 11.66 1.88
C MET A 288 -15.62 12.83 2.27
N ASP A 289 -15.37 14.01 1.70
CA ASP A 289 -16.03 15.27 2.05
C ASP A 289 -17.41 15.43 1.39
N THR A 290 -17.63 14.85 0.21
CA THR A 290 -18.92 14.89 -0.50
C THR A 290 -19.82 13.67 -0.22
N LYS A 291 -21.12 13.80 -0.52
CA LYS A 291 -22.07 12.69 -0.39
C LYS A 291 -21.73 11.57 -1.37
N GLU A 292 -21.41 11.94 -2.61
CA GLU A 292 -21.04 11.05 -3.70
C GLU A 292 -19.76 10.28 -3.37
N ALA A 293 -18.77 10.92 -2.73
CA ALA A 293 -17.56 10.24 -2.29
C ALA A 293 -17.84 9.21 -1.19
N ARG A 294 -18.74 9.52 -0.24
CA ARG A 294 -19.16 8.59 0.81
C ARG A 294 -19.97 7.42 0.24
N GLU A 295 -20.87 7.67 -0.71
CA GLU A 295 -21.62 6.62 -1.40
C GLU A 295 -20.69 5.73 -2.24
N GLY A 296 -19.70 6.31 -2.93
CA GLY A 296 -18.69 5.57 -3.67
C GLY A 296 -17.79 4.69 -2.79
N GLU A 297 -17.45 5.14 -1.57
CA GLU A 297 -16.76 4.31 -0.58
C GLU A 297 -17.65 3.18 -0.07
N ALA A 298 -18.91 3.48 0.27
CA ALA A 298 -19.87 2.49 0.73
C ALA A 298 -20.14 1.41 -0.34
N ALA A 299 -20.14 1.78 -1.62
CA ALA A 299 -20.30 0.84 -2.73
C ALA A 299 -19.18 -0.20 -2.84
N GLN A 300 -18.05 -0.02 -2.13
CA GLN A 300 -16.97 -1.00 -2.11
C GLN A 300 -17.29 -2.24 -1.27
N SER A 301 -18.33 -2.20 -0.43
CA SER A 301 -18.73 -3.32 0.44
C SER A 301 -20.22 -3.59 0.37
N GLU A 302 -20.57 -4.86 0.15
CA GLU A 302 -21.96 -5.35 0.20
C GLU A 302 -22.57 -5.23 1.60
N LYS A 303 -21.74 -5.20 2.65
CA LYS A 303 -22.16 -5.09 4.05
C LYS A 303 -22.15 -3.66 4.59
N SER A 304 -21.97 -2.63 3.75
CA SER A 304 -21.88 -1.23 4.21
C SER A 304 -23.04 -0.79 5.09
N ALA A 305 -24.28 -1.19 4.77
CA ALA A 305 -25.45 -0.86 5.59
C ALA A 305 -25.46 -1.59 6.95
N GLU A 306 -24.97 -2.84 7.00
CA GLU A 306 -24.85 -3.62 8.24
C GLU A 306 -23.76 -3.03 9.14
N VAL A 307 -22.61 -2.68 8.54
CA VAL A 307 -21.49 -2.00 9.20
C VAL A 307 -21.94 -0.68 9.82
N GLN A 308 -22.70 0.14 9.08
CA GLN A 308 -23.21 1.42 9.59
C GLN A 308 -24.13 1.22 10.80
N ARG A 309 -25.11 0.31 10.70
CA ARG A 309 -26.03 0.00 11.83
C ARG A 309 -25.28 -0.55 13.05
N PHE A 310 -24.25 -1.36 12.83
CA PHE A 310 -23.43 -1.89 13.92
C PHE A 310 -22.69 -0.76 14.65
N MET A 311 -22.06 0.17 13.91
CA MET A 311 -21.36 1.30 14.51
C MET A 311 -22.30 2.26 15.26
N GLU A 312 -23.53 2.45 14.77
CA GLU A 312 -24.59 3.20 15.46
C GLU A 312 -24.98 2.51 16.78
N MET A 313 -25.22 1.21 16.74
CA MET A 313 -25.47 0.40 17.94
C MET A 313 -24.32 0.50 18.96
N VAL A 314 -23.06 0.52 18.49
CA VAL A 314 -21.91 0.70 19.37
C VAL A 314 -21.93 2.05 20.05
N ILE A 315 -22.25 3.13 19.33
CA ILE A 315 -22.42 4.47 19.93
C ILE A 315 -23.52 4.44 21.00
N GLU A 316 -24.68 3.86 20.68
CA GLU A 316 -25.82 3.83 21.60
C GLU A 316 -25.54 3.05 22.89
N LYS A 317 -24.84 1.92 22.80
CA LYS A 317 -24.66 1.00 23.94
C LYS A 317 -23.34 1.18 24.70
N PHE A 318 -22.27 1.57 24.00
CA PHE A 318 -20.92 1.64 24.57
C PHE A 318 -20.38 3.08 24.58
N GLY A 319 -20.83 3.91 23.63
CA GLY A 319 -20.38 5.29 23.46
C GLY A 319 -19.26 5.44 22.42
N GLU A 320 -18.78 6.66 22.27
CA GLU A 320 -17.71 6.98 21.33
C GLU A 320 -16.38 6.28 21.67
N ARG A 321 -15.62 5.98 20.62
CA ARG A 321 -14.24 5.47 20.70
C ARG A 321 -14.11 4.18 21.52
N LYS A 322 -15.16 3.35 21.55
CA LYS A 322 -15.17 2.05 22.25
C LYS A 322 -14.93 0.86 21.34
N MET A 323 -15.03 1.05 20.02
CA MET A 323 -14.91 -0.04 19.06
C MET A 323 -13.47 -0.29 18.62
N LEU A 324 -13.15 -1.53 18.27
CA LEU A 324 -11.99 -1.88 17.45
C LEU A 324 -12.41 -2.12 15.99
N TYR A 325 -11.59 -1.69 15.05
CA TYR A 325 -11.64 -2.20 13.69
C TYR A 325 -10.44 -3.13 13.49
N ILE A 326 -10.64 -4.31 12.92
CA ILE A 326 -9.59 -5.30 12.66
C ILE A 326 -9.52 -5.53 11.16
N SER A 327 -8.36 -5.29 10.55
CA SER A 327 -8.12 -5.57 9.14
C SER A 327 -6.64 -5.82 8.85
N PHE A 328 -6.36 -6.96 8.23
CA PHE A 328 -5.00 -7.36 7.82
C PHE A 328 -4.73 -7.09 6.33
N GLY A 329 -5.53 -6.22 5.72
CA GLY A 329 -5.40 -5.85 4.32
C GLY A 329 -5.94 -6.91 3.36
N SER A 330 -5.49 -6.84 2.12
CA SER A 330 -6.05 -7.63 1.00
C SER A 330 -5.20 -8.82 0.58
N ALA A 331 -4.04 -9.06 1.22
CA ALA A 331 -3.07 -10.07 0.79
C ALA A 331 -2.71 -11.04 1.91
N PHE A 332 -2.20 -10.54 3.03
CA PHE A 332 -1.69 -11.38 4.11
C PHE A 332 -2.79 -11.83 5.08
N TRP A 333 -2.51 -12.91 5.78
CA TRP A 333 -3.35 -13.47 6.84
C TRP A 333 -2.46 -14.02 7.95
N PRO A 334 -2.90 -14.03 9.23
CA PRO A 334 -2.14 -14.68 10.30
C PRO A 334 -1.78 -16.13 9.96
N PRO A 335 -0.49 -16.50 9.99
CA PRO A 335 -0.05 -17.87 9.70
C PRO A 335 -0.48 -18.86 10.79
N GLN A 336 -0.79 -18.36 11.99
CA GLN A 336 -1.27 -19.13 13.14
C GLN A 336 -2.64 -18.59 13.57
N PRO A 337 -3.75 -19.12 13.00
CA PRO A 337 -5.11 -18.65 13.29
C PRO A 337 -5.49 -18.67 14.78
N GLU A 338 -4.94 -19.60 15.55
CA GLU A 338 -5.13 -19.73 16.99
C GLU A 338 -4.70 -18.47 17.76
N LYS A 339 -3.69 -17.74 17.27
CA LYS A 339 -3.24 -16.47 17.85
C LYS A 339 -4.29 -15.37 17.66
N LEU A 340 -4.91 -15.33 16.48
CA LEU A 340 -6.00 -14.42 16.16
C LEU A 340 -7.25 -14.75 16.98
N GLU A 341 -7.61 -16.04 17.08
CA GLU A 341 -8.75 -16.47 17.90
C GLU A 341 -8.55 -16.06 19.36
N ALA A 342 -7.36 -16.28 19.92
CA ALA A 342 -7.02 -15.90 21.29
C ALA A 342 -7.14 -14.38 21.54
N PHE A 343 -6.69 -13.56 20.58
CA PHE A 343 -6.86 -12.10 20.66
C PHE A 343 -8.34 -11.71 20.66
N VAL A 344 -9.15 -12.31 19.79
CA VAL A 344 -10.59 -12.04 19.71
C VAL A 344 -11.32 -12.51 20.96
N ASP A 345 -10.95 -13.65 21.55
CA ASP A 345 -11.53 -14.13 22.80
C ASP A 345 -11.31 -13.13 23.94
N VAL A 346 -10.14 -12.49 24.01
CA VAL A 346 -9.89 -11.39 24.97
C VAL A 346 -10.83 -10.19 24.71
N LEU A 347 -11.15 -9.86 23.46
CA LEU A 347 -12.12 -8.80 23.15
C LEU A 347 -13.52 -9.16 23.66
N LEU A 348 -13.93 -10.42 23.47
CA LEU A 348 -15.21 -10.93 23.93
C LEU A 348 -15.31 -10.90 25.47
N GLU A 349 -14.26 -11.35 26.15
CA GLU A 349 -14.17 -11.34 27.62
C GLU A 349 -14.22 -9.92 28.19
N LYS A 350 -13.50 -8.98 27.56
CA LYS A 350 -13.52 -7.55 27.93
C LYS A 350 -14.74 -6.78 27.41
N LYS A 351 -15.62 -7.44 26.65
CA LYS A 351 -16.82 -6.85 26.02
C LYS A 351 -16.51 -5.63 25.15
N ILE A 352 -15.40 -5.67 24.41
CA ILE A 352 -14.99 -4.59 23.51
C ILE A 352 -15.63 -4.85 22.15
N PRO A 353 -16.51 -3.97 21.64
CA PRO A 353 -17.15 -4.19 20.35
C PRO A 353 -16.14 -4.07 19.21
N PHE A 354 -16.31 -4.86 18.14
CA PHE A 354 -15.40 -4.83 17.01
C PHE A 354 -16.05 -5.15 15.66
N ILE A 355 -15.46 -4.60 14.61
CA ILE A 355 -15.68 -5.03 13.22
C ILE A 355 -14.40 -5.72 12.76
N PHE A 356 -14.51 -6.93 12.22
CA PHE A 356 -13.39 -7.67 11.66
C PHE A 356 -13.57 -7.90 10.16
N SER A 357 -12.72 -7.24 9.38
CA SER A 357 -12.61 -7.40 7.93
C SER A 357 -11.60 -8.49 7.56
N HIS A 358 -12.03 -9.49 6.79
CA HIS A 358 -11.19 -10.63 6.37
C HIS A 358 -11.05 -10.72 4.83
N GLY A 359 -10.51 -9.65 4.23
CA GLY A 359 -10.46 -9.46 2.78
C GLY A 359 -9.35 -10.20 2.03
N SER A 360 -8.43 -10.84 2.74
CA SER A 360 -7.40 -11.66 2.11
C SER A 360 -8.03 -12.89 1.41
N PRO A 361 -7.61 -13.23 0.18
CA PRO A 361 -8.02 -14.46 -0.50
C PRO A 361 -7.66 -15.74 0.26
N ILE A 362 -6.64 -15.68 1.12
CA ILE A 362 -6.18 -16.82 1.93
C ILE A 362 -6.73 -16.77 3.37
N ALA A 363 -7.69 -15.88 3.65
CA ALA A 363 -8.29 -15.79 4.97
C ALA A 363 -9.04 -17.08 5.34
N GLN A 364 -8.70 -17.64 6.50
CA GLN A 364 -9.35 -18.84 7.04
C GLN A 364 -9.95 -18.52 8.40
N LEU A 365 -11.28 -18.69 8.49
CA LEU A 365 -12.06 -18.56 9.71
C LEU A 365 -12.91 -19.82 9.87
N SER A 366 -12.77 -20.51 11.01
CA SER A 366 -13.58 -21.69 11.33
C SER A 366 -15.05 -21.30 11.56
N ASP A 367 -15.99 -22.21 11.28
CA ASP A 367 -17.41 -21.92 11.51
C ASP A 367 -17.72 -21.77 13.00
N ALA A 368 -16.97 -22.46 13.86
CA ALA A 368 -17.02 -22.29 15.31
C ALA A 368 -16.61 -20.86 15.72
N PHE A 369 -15.54 -20.32 15.13
CA PHE A 369 -15.13 -18.94 15.34
C PHE A 369 -16.21 -17.95 14.87
N LYS A 370 -16.73 -18.11 13.65
CA LYS A 370 -17.77 -17.21 13.11
C LYS A 370 -19.01 -17.20 14.00
N THR A 371 -19.51 -18.39 14.35
CA THR A 371 -20.66 -18.56 15.23
C THR A 371 -20.44 -17.90 16.58
N ARG A 372 -19.25 -18.08 17.19
CA ARG A 372 -18.88 -17.47 18.47
C ARG A 372 -18.90 -15.94 18.39
N VAL A 373 -18.35 -15.36 17.33
CA VAL A 373 -18.35 -13.90 17.12
C VAL A 373 -19.77 -13.37 16.91
N GLU A 374 -20.56 -14.00 16.05
CA GLU A 374 -21.93 -13.58 15.74
C GLU A 374 -22.85 -13.65 16.97
N GLN A 375 -22.76 -14.72 17.76
CA GLN A 375 -23.57 -14.90 18.98
C GLN A 375 -23.22 -13.93 20.10
N SER A 376 -22.02 -13.33 20.07
CA SER A 376 -21.61 -12.35 21.09
C SER A 376 -22.43 -11.05 21.05
N GLY A 377 -23.03 -10.73 19.89
CA GLY A 377 -23.74 -9.46 19.65
C GLY A 377 -22.85 -8.21 19.67
N ILE A 378 -21.53 -8.37 19.80
CA ILE A 378 -20.55 -7.28 19.88
C ILE A 378 -19.44 -7.41 18.83
N GLY A 379 -19.49 -8.42 17.97
CA GLY A 379 -18.56 -8.60 16.87
C GLY A 379 -19.31 -8.69 15.54
N LEU A 380 -18.79 -7.98 14.52
CA LEU A 380 -19.30 -8.07 13.15
C LEU A 380 -18.20 -8.56 12.20
N LEU A 381 -18.47 -9.66 11.50
CA LEU A 381 -17.59 -10.18 10.45
C LEU A 381 -17.98 -9.65 9.07
N SER A 382 -16.98 -9.21 8.32
CA SER A 382 -17.15 -8.75 6.94
C SER A 382 -16.01 -9.24 6.04
N LYS A 383 -16.33 -9.77 4.86
CA LYS A 383 -15.30 -10.17 3.89
C LYS A 383 -14.55 -8.95 3.36
N TRP A 384 -15.26 -7.87 3.06
CA TRP A 384 -14.65 -6.60 2.65
C TRP A 384 -15.40 -5.45 3.30
N SER A 385 -14.69 -4.46 3.81
CA SER A 385 -15.27 -3.31 4.50
C SER A 385 -14.93 -2.01 3.78
N ALA A 386 -15.88 -1.07 3.78
CA ALA A 386 -15.67 0.33 3.43
C ALA A 386 -14.77 0.99 4.50
N GLN A 387 -13.47 0.70 4.44
CA GLN A 387 -12.50 1.00 5.50
C GLN A 387 -12.49 2.49 5.85
N GLN A 388 -12.55 3.39 4.87
CA GLN A 388 -12.54 4.83 5.18
C GLN A 388 -13.80 5.25 5.96
N THR A 389 -14.95 4.65 5.68
CA THR A 389 -16.21 4.89 6.42
C THR A 389 -16.05 4.49 7.89
N ILE A 390 -15.40 3.36 8.18
CA ILE A 390 -15.15 2.92 9.55
C ILE A 390 -14.12 3.84 10.24
N LEU A 391 -13.05 4.20 9.55
CA LEU A 391 -11.95 5.02 10.10
C LEU A 391 -12.40 6.43 10.51
N VAL A 392 -13.38 7.02 9.82
CA VAL A 392 -13.90 8.35 10.18
C VAL A 392 -15.08 8.29 11.16
N HIS A 393 -15.56 7.11 11.54
CA HIS A 393 -16.73 6.98 12.39
C HIS A 393 -16.40 7.21 13.88
N PRO A 394 -17.21 7.99 14.64
CA PRO A 394 -16.95 8.29 16.06
C PRO A 394 -16.90 7.08 17.00
N ALA A 395 -17.54 5.95 16.62
CA ALA A 395 -17.51 4.70 17.39
C ALA A 395 -16.09 4.13 17.50
N LEU A 396 -15.23 4.39 16.50
CA LEU A 396 -13.93 3.76 16.39
C LEU A 396 -12.94 4.31 17.42
N GLY A 397 -12.48 3.41 18.29
CA GLY A 397 -11.42 3.65 19.26
C GLY A 397 -10.04 3.35 18.68
N TRP A 398 -9.85 2.18 18.09
CA TRP A 398 -8.53 1.69 17.69
C TRP A 398 -8.61 0.86 16.41
N PHE A 399 -7.57 0.95 15.59
CA PHE A 399 -7.42 0.12 14.41
C PHE A 399 -6.37 -0.96 14.63
N VAL A 400 -6.79 -2.22 14.72
CA VAL A 400 -5.88 -3.39 14.68
C VAL A 400 -5.52 -3.64 13.22
N SER A 401 -4.25 -3.42 12.88
CA SER A 401 -3.81 -3.38 11.50
C SER A 401 -2.50 -4.10 11.28
N HIS A 402 -2.40 -4.76 10.13
CA HIS A 402 -1.13 -5.19 9.56
C HIS A 402 -0.15 -4.06 9.26
N CYS A 403 -0.58 -2.80 9.32
CA CYS A 403 0.27 -1.63 9.05
C CYS A 403 0.82 -1.56 7.62
N GLY A 404 0.17 -2.17 6.62
CA GLY A 404 0.50 -1.87 5.22
C GLY A 404 0.35 -0.37 4.93
N HIS A 405 1.23 0.19 4.09
CA HIS A 405 1.41 1.65 3.98
C HIS A 405 0.12 2.43 3.78
N ASN A 406 -0.73 2.01 2.83
CA ASN A 406 -2.01 2.67 2.57
C ASN A 406 -2.94 2.67 3.79
N SER A 407 -3.05 1.54 4.49
CA SER A 407 -3.92 1.43 5.68
C SER A 407 -3.41 2.30 6.83
N ALA A 408 -2.09 2.40 7.01
CA ALA A 408 -1.50 3.29 7.99
C ALA A 408 -1.74 4.77 7.63
N LEU A 409 -1.59 5.15 6.36
CA LEU A 409 -1.88 6.53 5.91
C LEU A 409 -3.36 6.87 6.04
N GLU A 410 -4.28 5.96 5.70
CA GLU A 410 -5.72 6.17 5.91
C GLU A 410 -6.07 6.37 7.40
N ALA A 411 -5.50 5.56 8.29
CA ALA A 411 -5.76 5.66 9.72
C ALA A 411 -5.16 6.93 10.34
N THR A 412 -3.91 7.26 10.02
CA THR A 412 -3.25 8.47 10.52
C THR A 412 -3.89 9.74 9.96
N ALA A 413 -4.31 9.75 8.69
CA ALA A 413 -5.08 10.85 8.11
C ALA A 413 -6.52 10.95 8.65
N SER A 414 -7.04 9.91 9.29
CA SER A 414 -8.30 9.93 10.06
C SER A 414 -8.07 10.29 11.54
N GLY A 415 -6.81 10.35 11.98
CA GLY A 415 -6.42 10.59 13.37
C GLY A 415 -6.83 9.44 14.30
N VAL A 416 -6.75 8.21 13.80
CA VAL A 416 -7.05 6.98 14.52
C VAL A 416 -5.75 6.30 14.93
N PRO A 417 -5.54 5.98 16.22
CA PRO A 417 -4.37 5.26 16.67
C PRO A 417 -4.46 3.75 16.36
N ILE A 418 -3.32 3.09 16.28
CA ILE A 418 -3.18 1.72 15.73
C ILE A 418 -2.71 0.72 16.80
N ILE A 419 -3.21 -0.51 16.74
CA ILE A 419 -2.59 -1.69 17.36
C ILE A 419 -1.98 -2.51 16.22
N ALA A 420 -0.65 -2.52 16.15
CA ALA A 420 0.10 -3.05 15.03
C ALA A 420 0.30 -4.56 15.14
N TRP A 421 0.00 -5.25 14.03
CA TRP A 421 0.18 -6.69 13.84
C TRP A 421 0.82 -6.97 12.46
N PRO A 422 2.08 -6.55 12.24
CA PRO A 422 2.72 -6.69 10.93
C PRO A 422 3.01 -8.14 10.53
N PHE A 423 3.01 -8.41 9.23
CA PHE A 423 3.37 -9.71 8.63
C PHE A 423 4.64 -9.63 7.79
N HIS A 424 4.64 -8.83 6.72
CA HIS A 424 5.68 -8.84 5.69
C HIS A 424 5.79 -7.50 4.93
N ALA A 425 6.75 -7.38 4.01
CA ALA A 425 7.02 -6.18 3.22
C ALA A 425 7.31 -4.96 4.12
N ASP A 426 6.71 -3.81 3.85
CA ASP A 426 6.95 -2.58 4.60
C ASP A 426 6.21 -2.50 5.94
N GLN A 427 5.40 -3.49 6.28
CA GLN A 427 4.50 -3.49 7.44
C GLN A 427 5.23 -3.34 8.78
N SER A 428 6.35 -4.05 8.97
CA SER A 428 7.13 -3.98 10.22
C SER A 428 7.81 -2.62 10.39
N ALA A 429 8.42 -2.10 9.32
CA ALA A 429 8.96 -0.74 9.32
C ALA A 429 7.85 0.27 9.65
N ASN A 430 6.66 0.10 9.09
CA ASN A 430 5.56 1.02 9.37
C ASN A 430 5.09 0.97 10.82
N ALA A 431 4.96 -0.24 11.39
CA ALA A 431 4.66 -0.44 12.81
C ALA A 431 5.70 0.25 13.70
N VAL A 432 6.99 0.15 13.37
CA VAL A 432 8.08 0.84 14.10
C VAL A 432 7.96 2.35 13.95
N ASN A 433 7.68 2.88 12.76
CA ASN A 433 7.53 4.32 12.56
C ASN A 433 6.36 4.87 13.40
N LEU A 434 5.22 4.17 13.40
CA LEU A 434 4.03 4.56 14.14
C LEU A 434 4.21 4.47 15.67
N THR A 435 4.97 3.48 16.15
CA THR A 435 5.21 3.29 17.60
C THR A 435 6.33 4.18 18.13
N VAL A 436 7.45 4.27 17.43
CA VAL A 436 8.69 4.92 17.91
C VAL A 436 8.77 6.39 17.51
N ASN A 437 8.49 6.71 16.24
CA ASN A 437 8.70 8.07 15.73
C ASN A 437 7.48 8.96 15.94
N HIS A 438 6.28 8.40 15.75
CA HIS A 438 5.02 9.16 15.86
C HIS A 438 4.28 8.94 17.18
N ASP A 439 4.55 7.82 17.86
CA ASP A 439 3.90 7.45 19.12
C ASP A 439 2.36 7.51 19.02
N VAL A 440 1.83 6.86 17.99
CA VAL A 440 0.40 6.74 17.68
C VAL A 440 -0.07 5.29 17.67
N ALA A 441 0.80 4.35 18.03
CA ALA A 441 0.50 2.94 18.00
C ALA A 441 1.05 2.15 19.20
N PHE A 442 0.44 1.00 19.44
CA PHE A 442 1.04 -0.15 20.12
C PHE A 442 1.47 -1.17 19.08
N GLU A 443 2.42 -2.05 19.42
CA GLU A 443 2.79 -3.19 18.59
C GLU A 443 2.67 -4.46 19.41
N LEU A 444 1.97 -5.45 18.86
CA LEU A 444 1.87 -6.77 19.45
C LEU A 444 3.13 -7.56 19.08
N LEU A 445 3.86 -8.03 20.08
CA LEU A 445 5.11 -8.78 19.91
C LEU A 445 4.89 -10.28 20.03
N GLU A 446 3.96 -10.73 20.88
CA GLU A 446 3.66 -12.15 21.11
C GLU A 446 2.98 -12.80 19.90
N VAL A 447 2.49 -12.00 18.97
CA VAL A 447 1.92 -12.47 17.71
C VAL A 447 2.99 -12.96 16.73
N ARG A 448 4.26 -12.58 16.91
CA ARG A 448 5.38 -12.91 16.02
C ARG A 448 5.63 -14.42 15.92
N THR A 449 6.30 -14.86 14.85
CA THR A 449 6.61 -16.28 14.58
C THR A 449 7.99 -16.41 13.93
N GLY A 450 8.52 -17.64 13.87
CA GLY A 450 9.83 -17.92 13.26
C GLY A 450 10.95 -17.10 13.90
N ASN A 451 11.76 -16.42 13.06
CA ASN A 451 12.83 -15.53 13.54
C ASN A 451 12.31 -14.35 14.37
N GLY A 452 11.03 -13.98 14.25
CA GLY A 452 10.42 -12.89 15.03
C GLY A 452 10.38 -13.15 16.54
N LEU A 453 10.59 -14.41 16.99
CA LEU A 453 10.66 -14.78 18.41
C LEU A 453 12.05 -14.56 19.04
N LYS A 454 13.07 -14.21 18.23
CA LYS A 454 14.40 -13.87 18.73
C LYS A 454 14.36 -12.56 19.56
N PRO A 455 15.38 -12.29 20.41
CA PRO A 455 15.50 -11.02 21.11
C PRO A 455 15.55 -9.84 20.13
N ILE A 456 14.56 -8.95 20.22
CA ILE A 456 14.38 -7.78 19.36
C ILE A 456 15.43 -6.72 19.74
N TYR A 457 16.22 -6.21 18.78
CA TYR A 457 17.34 -5.31 19.08
C TYR A 457 16.89 -4.02 19.78
N ARG A 458 15.83 -3.38 19.26
CA ARG A 458 15.34 -2.09 19.75
C ARG A 458 14.63 -2.15 21.11
N THR A 459 14.19 -3.32 21.57
CA THR A 459 13.46 -3.47 22.85
C THR A 459 14.15 -4.39 23.85
N GLY A 460 15.09 -5.23 23.40
CA GLY A 460 15.71 -6.31 24.17
C GLY A 460 14.76 -7.48 24.49
N LYS A 461 13.48 -7.40 24.11
CA LYS A 461 12.49 -8.43 24.44
C LYS A 461 12.56 -9.58 23.45
N ALA A 462 12.51 -10.81 23.95
CA ALA A 462 12.28 -12.01 23.16
C ALA A 462 10.82 -12.45 23.36
N PRO A 463 9.95 -12.37 22.33
CA PRO A 463 8.59 -12.84 22.45
C PRO A 463 8.53 -14.34 22.75
N VAL A 464 7.60 -14.75 23.61
CA VAL A 464 7.39 -16.16 23.94
C VAL A 464 6.58 -16.86 22.85
N GLY A 465 5.62 -16.15 22.26
CA GLY A 465 4.86 -16.61 21.10
C GLY A 465 3.76 -17.62 21.37
N THR A 466 3.42 -17.88 22.63
CA THR A 466 2.37 -18.83 23.04
C THR A 466 0.99 -18.18 23.12
N ILE A 467 -0.07 -18.99 23.10
CA ILE A 467 -1.46 -18.51 23.26
C ILE A 467 -1.65 -17.73 24.56
N ASP A 468 -1.12 -18.22 25.68
CA ASP A 468 -1.23 -17.54 26.97
C ASP A 468 -0.48 -16.19 26.96
N ALA A 469 0.71 -16.14 26.34
CA ALA A 469 1.46 -14.89 26.21
C ALA A 469 0.70 -13.86 25.37
N ILE A 470 0.07 -14.29 24.27
CA ILE A 470 -0.77 -13.42 23.43
C ILE A 470 -1.99 -12.92 24.18
N ARG A 471 -2.66 -13.79 24.94
CA ARG A 471 -3.83 -13.36 25.76
C ARG A 471 -3.41 -12.33 26.81
N ALA A 472 -2.26 -12.55 27.46
CA ALA A 472 -1.71 -11.60 28.43
C ALA A 472 -1.33 -10.26 27.78
N GLU A 473 -0.61 -10.29 26.65
CA GLU A 473 -0.23 -9.08 25.91
C GLU A 473 -1.47 -8.33 25.38
N ALA A 474 -2.43 -9.05 24.78
CA ALA A 474 -3.67 -8.47 24.30
C ALA A 474 -4.42 -7.78 25.44
N SER A 475 -4.54 -8.43 26.61
CA SER A 475 -5.19 -7.82 27.77
C SER A 475 -4.48 -6.54 28.23
N ASP A 476 -3.15 -6.57 28.41
CA ASP A 476 -2.36 -5.39 28.83
C ASP A 476 -2.48 -4.24 27.82
N VAL A 477 -2.29 -4.54 26.53
CA VAL A 477 -2.33 -3.53 25.47
C VAL A 477 -3.72 -2.91 25.38
N LEU A 478 -4.79 -3.69 25.49
CA LEU A 478 -6.15 -3.17 25.47
C LEU A 478 -6.44 -2.29 26.68
N ASP A 479 -6.02 -2.68 27.88
CA ASP A 479 -6.20 -1.87 29.10
C ASP A 479 -5.46 -0.52 28.98
N ARG A 480 -4.24 -0.52 28.44
CA ARG A 480 -3.47 0.70 28.16
C ARG A 480 -4.06 1.53 27.02
N ALA A 481 -4.56 0.87 25.98
CA ALA A 481 -5.18 1.50 24.81
C ALA A 481 -6.49 2.22 25.15
N PHE A 482 -7.27 1.70 26.09
CA PHE A 482 -8.47 2.38 26.59
C PHE A 482 -8.22 3.22 27.86
N GLY A 483 -6.97 3.29 28.33
CA GLY A 483 -6.50 4.11 29.44
C GLY A 483 -5.76 5.40 29.03
N GLU A 484 -4.95 5.94 29.95
CA GLU A 484 -4.25 7.23 29.79
C GLU A 484 -3.23 7.23 28.64
N GLU A 485 -2.45 6.15 28.50
CA GLU A 485 -1.49 6.03 27.40
C GLU A 485 -2.20 6.06 26.04
N GLY A 486 -3.35 5.38 25.95
CA GLY A 486 -4.18 5.42 24.77
C GLY A 486 -4.78 6.78 24.45
N ALA A 487 -5.19 7.55 25.47
CA ALA A 487 -5.64 8.93 25.30
C ALA A 487 -4.51 9.82 24.74
N ARG A 488 -3.28 9.66 25.23
CA ARG A 488 -2.09 10.35 24.72
C ARG A 488 -1.79 9.99 23.27
N LYS A 489 -1.76 8.70 22.92
CA LYS A 489 -1.53 8.22 21.53
C LYS A 489 -2.61 8.72 20.57
N ARG A 490 -3.85 8.84 21.02
CA ARG A 490 -4.94 9.43 20.23
C ARG A 490 -4.75 10.94 19.99
N ALA A 491 -4.30 11.69 21.00
CA ALA A 491 -3.94 13.10 20.82
C ALA A 491 -2.78 13.26 19.82
N ASN A 492 -1.77 12.39 19.90
CA ASN A 492 -0.68 12.33 18.92
C ASN A 492 -1.21 12.00 17.51
N ALA A 493 -2.14 11.05 17.39
CA ALA A 493 -2.76 10.69 16.11
C ALA A 493 -3.51 11.88 15.49
N LYS A 494 -4.19 12.71 16.29
CA LYS A 494 -4.83 13.95 15.82
C LYS A 494 -3.82 15.02 15.40
N SER A 495 -2.69 15.15 16.11
CA SER A 495 -1.60 16.03 15.70
C SER A 495 -0.97 15.56 14.37
N LEU A 496 -0.73 14.26 14.23
CA LEU A 496 -0.20 13.66 13.01
C LEU A 496 -1.18 13.80 11.83
N GLN A 497 -2.48 13.63 12.07
CA GLN A 497 -3.53 13.88 11.08
C GLN A 497 -3.38 15.28 10.46
N ALA A 498 -3.33 16.31 11.31
CA ALA A 498 -3.21 17.69 10.83
C ALA A 498 -1.94 17.90 9.99
N LYS A 499 -0.80 17.35 10.44
CA LYS A 499 0.48 17.40 9.74
C LYS A 499 0.43 16.70 8.38
N ILE A 500 -0.06 15.46 8.33
CA ILE A 500 -0.16 14.66 7.10
C ILE A 500 -1.06 15.35 6.07
N LEU A 501 -2.23 15.85 6.50
CA LEU A 501 -3.16 16.52 5.59
C LEU A 501 -2.60 17.86 5.08
N SER A 502 -1.75 18.54 5.87
CA SER A 502 -1.13 19.79 5.46
C SER A 502 -0.17 19.67 4.26
N ALA A 503 0.27 18.46 3.93
CA ALA A 503 1.10 18.21 2.74
C ALA A 503 0.40 18.65 1.43
N TRP A 504 -0.94 18.68 1.41
CA TRP A 504 -1.76 19.13 0.28
C TRP A 504 -2.38 20.52 0.45
N ASN A 505 -2.06 21.23 1.54
CA ASN A 505 -2.42 22.64 1.64
C ASN A 505 -1.63 23.46 0.61
N LYS A 506 -2.07 24.69 0.35
CA LYS A 506 -1.32 25.64 -0.48
C LYS A 506 0.09 25.87 0.10
N GLY A 507 1.13 25.61 -0.69
CA GLY A 507 2.54 25.61 -0.29
C GLY A 507 3.01 24.34 0.43
N GLY A 508 2.14 23.33 0.57
CA GLY A 508 2.44 22.05 1.21
C GLY A 508 3.41 21.21 0.39
N SER A 509 4.15 20.31 1.05
CA SER A 509 5.24 19.55 0.42
C SER A 509 4.79 18.73 -0.80
N ALA A 510 3.63 18.08 -0.73
CA ALA A 510 3.12 17.25 -1.82
C ALA A 510 2.53 18.07 -2.96
N GLU A 511 1.88 19.20 -2.68
CA GLU A 511 1.44 20.15 -3.71
C GLU A 511 2.65 20.71 -4.48
N VAL A 512 3.70 21.09 -3.76
CA VAL A 512 4.95 21.61 -4.34
C VAL A 512 5.64 20.55 -5.20
N ASP A 513 5.78 19.32 -4.71
CA ASP A 513 6.43 18.25 -5.46
C ASP A 513 5.58 17.77 -6.66
N MET A 514 4.25 17.77 -6.56
CA MET A 514 3.36 17.57 -7.71
C MET A 514 3.58 18.63 -8.79
N ALA A 515 3.59 19.92 -8.41
CA ALA A 515 3.82 21.00 -9.35
C ALA A 515 5.23 20.91 -9.99
N LYS A 516 6.26 20.54 -9.23
CA LYS A 516 7.60 20.31 -9.78
C LYS A 516 7.63 19.16 -10.78
N LEU A 517 6.98 18.04 -10.47
CA LEU A 517 6.87 16.89 -11.39
C LEU A 517 6.19 17.32 -12.70
N LEU A 518 5.04 17.98 -12.62
CA LEU A 518 4.26 18.37 -13.80
C LEU A 518 4.96 19.44 -14.65
N LYS A 519 5.78 20.32 -14.04
CA LYS A 519 6.68 21.23 -14.79
C LYS A 519 7.71 20.49 -15.65
N THR A 520 8.04 19.24 -15.34
CA THR A 520 8.97 18.46 -16.17
C THR A 520 8.38 17.98 -17.50
N LEU A 521 7.07 18.19 -17.72
CA LEU A 521 6.33 17.89 -18.94
C LEU A 521 6.34 19.04 -19.97
N ALA A 522 6.78 20.23 -19.54
CA ALA A 522 6.81 21.45 -20.35
C ALA A 522 7.88 21.42 -21.45
#